data_AF-A0A1Q6QUG8-F1
#
_entry.id   AF-A0A1Q6QUG8-F1
#
_cell.length_a   1.000
_cell.length_b   1.000
_cell.length_c   1.000
_cell.angle_alpha   90.00
_cell.angle_beta   90.00
_cell.angle_gamma   90.00
#
_symmetry.space_group_name_H-M   'P 1'
#
loop_
_entity.id
_entity.type
_entity.pdbx_description
1 polymer ?
#
loop_
_entity_poly.entity_id
_entity_poly.type
_entity_poly.pdbx_seq_one_letter_code
_entity_poly.pdbx_strand_id
1 'polypeptide(L)'
;MKKLNRKGFTLIELLAVIVILAIIVVVTVPTILSSIDDARLSTINSLSKEVATWYDESVVKDEMAFGTNYQSVLGGITASGDWQCLDALTANSKSLAARYGLTSTDIVLGTTNPYTGTVSANTCSSIRIVDGHAQVLLVGATGGNFAGKYSLSTEANGKKIS
;
A
#
# COMPACT_ATOMS: atom_id res chain seq x y z
N MET A 1 19.39 -53.92 25.77
CA MET A 1 19.76 -52.56 25.31
C MET A 1 19.86 -52.58 23.79
N LYS A 2 19.08 -51.75 23.07
CA LYS A 2 18.96 -51.80 21.60
C LYS A 2 20.11 -50.99 20.97
N LYS A 3 20.99 -51.66 20.23
CA LYS A 3 22.18 -51.04 19.58
C LYS A 3 21.70 -50.18 18.41
N LEU A 4 21.78 -48.85 18.53
CA LEU A 4 21.42 -47.93 17.46
C LEU A 4 22.59 -47.83 16.47
N ASN A 5 22.36 -48.32 15.24
CA ASN A 5 23.34 -48.27 14.16
C ASN A 5 23.40 -46.84 13.59
N ARG A 6 24.31 -46.02 14.12
CA ARG A 6 24.53 -44.65 13.64
C ARG A 6 25.38 -44.69 12.36
N LYS A 7 24.74 -44.85 11.21
CA LYS A 7 25.36 -44.52 9.92
C LYS A 7 25.55 -43.00 9.88
N GLY A 8 26.78 -42.53 10.02
CA GLY A 8 27.12 -41.11 9.86
C GLY A 8 27.12 -40.74 8.38
N PHE A 9 26.63 -39.54 8.06
CA PHE A 9 26.79 -38.95 6.74
C PHE A 9 28.28 -38.71 6.45
N THR A 10 28.69 -38.94 5.21
CA THR A 10 30.06 -38.63 4.77
C THR A 10 30.18 -37.14 4.44
N LEU A 11 31.38 -36.56 4.62
CA LEU A 11 31.62 -35.15 4.32
C LEU A 11 31.36 -34.80 2.84
N ILE A 12 31.63 -35.73 1.93
CA ILE A 12 31.44 -35.53 0.49
C ILE A 12 29.96 -35.46 0.10
N GLU A 13 29.10 -36.28 0.73
CA GLU A 13 27.65 -36.25 0.51
C GLU A 13 27.08 -34.90 0.96
N LEU A 14 27.54 -34.38 2.10
CA LEU A 14 27.10 -33.08 2.61
C LEU A 14 27.61 -31.94 1.71
N LEU A 15 28.86 -32.04 1.23
CA LEU A 15 29.48 -31.05 0.34
C LEU A 15 28.74 -30.95 -1.01
N ALA A 16 28.37 -32.08 -1.61
CA ALA A 16 27.64 -32.07 -2.88
C ALA A 16 26.28 -31.35 -2.76
N VAL A 17 25.57 -31.52 -1.65
CA VAL A 17 24.27 -30.89 -1.42
C VAL A 17 24.39 -29.37 -1.28
N ILE A 18 25.35 -28.89 -0.50
CA ILE A 18 25.53 -27.43 -0.30
C ILE A 18 25.92 -26.72 -1.61
N VAL A 19 26.70 -27.37 -2.48
CA VAL A 19 27.10 -26.82 -3.78
C VAL A 19 25.87 -26.65 -4.68
N ILE A 20 24.99 -27.66 -4.75
CA ILE A 20 23.77 -27.57 -5.54
C ILE A 20 22.83 -26.49 -5.00
N LEU A 21 22.62 -26.44 -3.66
CA LEU A 21 21.80 -25.40 -3.04
C LEU A 21 22.34 -23.99 -3.31
N ALA A 22 23.67 -23.80 -3.27
CA ALA A 22 24.29 -22.51 -3.55
C ALA A 22 23.98 -22.02 -4.97
N ILE A 23 24.08 -22.90 -5.98
CA ILE A 23 23.77 -22.55 -7.38
C ILE A 23 22.29 -22.15 -7.53
N ILE A 24 21.36 -22.88 -6.89
CA ILE A 24 19.93 -22.57 -6.95
C ILE A 24 19.63 -21.21 -6.32
N VAL A 25 20.22 -20.90 -5.16
CA VAL A 25 19.98 -19.62 -4.47
C VAL A 25 20.45 -18.43 -5.31
N VAL A 26 21.61 -18.54 -5.98
CA VAL A 26 22.16 -17.48 -6.83
C VAL A 26 21.20 -17.05 -7.94
N VAL A 27 20.47 -18.00 -8.55
CA VAL A 27 19.53 -17.69 -9.63
C VAL A 27 18.11 -17.36 -9.14
N THR A 28 17.69 -17.92 -8.00
CA THR A 28 16.30 -17.77 -7.50
C THR A 28 16.08 -16.52 -6.66
N VAL A 29 17.07 -16.06 -5.90
CA VAL A 29 16.92 -14.85 -5.07
C VAL A 29 16.53 -13.60 -5.90
N PRO A 30 17.20 -13.25 -7.01
CA PRO A 30 16.84 -12.04 -7.76
C PRO A 30 15.42 -12.11 -8.35
N THR A 31 14.98 -13.29 -8.79
CA THR A 31 13.64 -13.47 -9.38
C THR A 31 12.54 -13.36 -8.33
N ILE A 32 12.76 -13.90 -7.13
CA ILE A 32 11.85 -13.77 -5.99
C ILE A 32 11.74 -12.30 -5.57
N LEU A 33 12.86 -11.59 -5.48
CA LEU A 33 12.87 -10.16 -5.12
C LEU A 33 12.09 -9.31 -6.13
N SER A 34 12.29 -9.54 -7.43
CA SER A 34 11.50 -8.86 -8.47
C SER A 34 10.00 -9.18 -8.36
N SER A 35 9.65 -10.45 -8.14
CA SER A 35 8.25 -10.87 -8.00
C SER A 35 7.55 -10.22 -6.80
N ILE A 36 8.27 -10.07 -5.68
CA ILE A 36 7.77 -9.37 -4.48
C ILE A 36 7.57 -7.88 -4.78
N ASP A 37 8.50 -7.27 -5.50
CA ASP A 37 8.40 -5.86 -5.88
C ASP A 37 7.19 -5.61 -6.79
N ASP A 38 6.95 -6.47 -7.77
CA ASP A 38 5.79 -6.40 -8.67
C ASP A 38 4.49 -6.66 -7.92
N ALA A 39 4.47 -7.63 -6.99
CA ALA A 39 3.32 -7.89 -6.13
C ALA A 39 2.97 -6.64 -5.29
N ARG A 40 3.97 -6.01 -4.66
CA ARG A 40 3.78 -4.77 -3.89
C ARG A 40 3.26 -3.63 -4.76
N LEU A 41 3.72 -3.53 -6.00
CA LEU A 41 3.26 -2.54 -6.98
C LEU A 41 1.79 -2.75 -7.38
N SER A 42 1.39 -4.02 -7.56
CA SER A 42 0.00 -4.39 -7.80
C SER A 42 -0.87 -4.14 -6.57
N THR A 43 -0.37 -4.42 -5.37
CA THR A 43 -1.12 -4.22 -4.13
C THR A 43 -1.41 -2.74 -3.89
N ILE A 44 -0.41 -1.85 -3.96
CA ILE A 44 -0.66 -0.41 -3.77
C ILE A 44 -1.60 0.16 -4.85
N ASN A 45 -1.56 -0.41 -6.06
CA ASN A 45 -2.50 -0.06 -7.13
C ASN A 45 -3.94 -0.43 -6.79
N SER A 46 -4.17 -1.67 -6.37
CA SER A 46 -5.49 -2.11 -5.91
C SER A 46 -5.97 -1.28 -4.72
N LEU A 47 -5.10 -1.00 -3.74
CA LEU A 47 -5.42 -0.17 -2.58
C LEU A 47 -5.84 1.25 -2.98
N SER A 48 -5.15 1.89 -3.93
CA SER A 48 -5.52 3.24 -4.36
C SER A 48 -6.93 3.29 -4.97
N LYS A 49 -7.30 2.26 -5.74
CA LYS A 49 -8.62 2.10 -6.35
C LYS A 49 -9.69 1.79 -5.31
N GLU A 50 -9.35 0.99 -4.32
CA GLU A 50 -10.22 0.65 -3.20
C GLU A 50 -10.52 1.89 -2.34
N VAL A 51 -9.50 2.69 -1.99
CA VAL A 51 -9.69 3.95 -1.25
C VAL A 51 -10.57 4.92 -2.02
N ALA A 52 -10.37 5.04 -3.34
CA ALA A 52 -11.22 5.88 -4.20
C ALA A 52 -12.68 5.39 -4.20
N THR A 53 -12.89 4.09 -4.41
CA THR A 53 -14.23 3.48 -4.43
C THR A 53 -14.92 3.59 -3.08
N TRP A 54 -14.18 3.36 -2.00
CA TRP A 54 -14.69 3.50 -0.64
C TRP A 54 -15.09 4.94 -0.34
N TYR A 55 -14.31 5.93 -0.80
CA TYR A 55 -14.68 7.32 -0.62
C TYR A 55 -16.01 7.64 -1.32
N ASP A 56 -16.13 7.29 -2.61
CA ASP A 56 -17.34 7.52 -3.38
C ASP A 56 -18.56 6.83 -2.74
N GLU A 57 -18.40 5.56 -2.32
CA GLU A 57 -19.45 4.81 -1.64
C GLU A 57 -19.82 5.45 -0.29
N SER A 58 -18.84 5.97 0.45
CA SER A 58 -19.06 6.61 1.74
C SER A 58 -19.80 7.93 1.61
N VAL A 59 -19.54 8.72 0.56
CA VAL A 59 -20.31 9.94 0.25
C VAL A 59 -21.78 9.59 0.01
N VAL A 60 -22.05 8.58 -0.82
CA VAL A 60 -23.44 8.16 -1.10
C VAL A 60 -24.12 7.65 0.17
N LYS A 61 -23.43 6.82 0.97
CA LYS A 61 -23.97 6.31 2.24
C LYS A 61 -24.32 7.43 3.21
N ASP A 62 -23.45 8.44 3.32
CA ASP A 62 -23.64 9.57 4.21
C ASP A 62 -24.80 10.48 3.75
N GLU A 63 -24.95 10.71 2.44
CA GLU A 63 -26.05 11.48 1.87
C GLU A 63 -27.41 10.80 2.07
N MET A 64 -27.44 9.46 2.01
CA MET A 64 -28.67 8.70 2.22
C MET A 64 -29.14 8.64 3.68
N ALA A 65 -28.31 9.06 4.64
CA ALA A 65 -28.54 9.12 6.10
C ALA A 65 -29.81 8.38 6.60
N PHE A 66 -29.70 7.08 6.88
CA PHE A 66 -30.84 6.30 7.35
C PHE A 66 -31.07 6.43 8.86
N GLY A 67 -32.02 7.28 9.24
CA GLY A 67 -32.58 7.34 10.60
C GLY A 67 -31.79 8.18 11.60
N THR A 68 -32.34 8.32 12.81
CA THR A 68 -31.90 9.29 13.84
C THR A 68 -30.57 8.98 14.52
N ASN A 69 -30.01 7.76 14.36
CA ASN A 69 -28.74 7.35 14.97
C ASN A 69 -27.64 7.05 13.94
N TYR A 70 -27.82 7.49 12.69
CA TYR A 70 -26.83 7.28 11.64
C TYR A 70 -25.51 7.97 12.00
N GLN A 71 -24.42 7.20 11.99
CA GLN A 71 -23.07 7.72 12.18
C GLN A 71 -22.41 7.83 10.81
N SER A 72 -22.12 9.06 10.40
CA SER A 72 -21.49 9.33 9.10
C SER A 72 -20.10 8.72 9.02
N VAL A 73 -19.87 7.96 7.94
CA VAL A 73 -18.63 7.26 7.64
C VAL A 73 -17.50 8.27 7.42
N LEU A 74 -17.75 9.37 6.70
CA LEU A 74 -16.77 10.44 6.48
C LEU A 74 -16.76 11.47 7.62
N GLY A 75 -17.79 11.48 8.45
CA GLY A 75 -17.97 12.44 9.54
C GLY A 75 -18.02 13.89 9.08
N GLY A 76 -18.45 14.14 7.84
CA GLY A 76 -18.48 15.47 7.20
C GLY A 76 -17.23 15.84 6.38
N ILE A 77 -16.25 14.93 6.23
CA ILE A 77 -15.10 15.16 5.37
C ILE A 77 -15.54 15.23 3.89
N THR A 78 -15.26 16.35 3.25
CA THR A 78 -15.50 16.55 1.82
C THR A 78 -14.18 16.88 1.13
N ALA A 79 -13.79 16.08 0.13
CA ALA A 79 -12.63 16.35 -0.71
C ALA A 79 -13.00 17.34 -1.82
N SER A 80 -12.04 18.17 -2.24
CA SER A 80 -12.23 19.19 -3.26
C SER A 80 -11.75 18.72 -4.65
N GLY A 81 -11.92 19.58 -5.66
CA GLY A 81 -11.33 19.35 -6.99
C GLY A 81 -9.81 19.43 -7.03
N ASP A 82 -9.20 20.08 -6.03
CA ASP A 82 -7.76 20.16 -5.86
C ASP A 82 -7.23 18.98 -5.05
N TRP A 83 -5.98 18.59 -5.31
CA TRP A 83 -5.32 17.54 -4.54
C TRP A 83 -5.10 17.97 -3.10
N GLN A 84 -5.60 17.17 -2.16
CA GLN A 84 -5.46 17.39 -0.73
C GLN A 84 -4.90 16.14 -0.08
N CYS A 85 -3.98 16.30 0.87
CA CYS A 85 -3.45 15.16 1.61
C CYS A 85 -4.56 14.47 2.40
N LEU A 86 -4.57 13.13 2.41
CA LEU A 86 -5.54 12.32 3.14
C LEU A 86 -5.53 12.63 4.64
N ASP A 87 -4.38 13.05 5.19
CA ASP A 87 -4.25 13.39 6.61
C ASP A 87 -4.62 14.85 6.93
N ALA A 88 -4.66 15.73 5.92
CA ALA A 88 -5.12 17.12 6.08
C ALA A 88 -6.66 17.22 6.15
N LEU A 89 -7.35 16.28 5.51
CA LEU A 89 -8.81 16.19 5.54
C LEU A 89 -9.24 15.56 6.86
N THR A 90 -9.72 16.38 7.80
CA THR A 90 -10.09 15.94 9.14
C THR A 90 -11.51 16.35 9.51
N ALA A 91 -12.21 15.48 10.24
CA ALA A 91 -13.46 15.80 10.92
C ALA A 91 -13.62 14.92 12.15
N ASN A 92 -14.16 15.49 13.24
CA ASN A 92 -14.30 14.80 14.53
C ASN A 92 -12.97 14.20 15.02
N SER A 93 -11.87 14.96 14.88
CA SER A 93 -10.51 14.58 15.30
C SER A 93 -9.93 13.33 14.63
N LYS A 94 -10.48 12.92 13.49
CA LYS A 94 -9.98 11.83 12.66
C LYS A 94 -9.77 12.30 11.24
N SER A 95 -8.61 11.98 10.68
CA SER A 95 -8.33 12.21 9.26
C SER A 95 -9.02 11.18 8.38
N LEU A 96 -9.14 11.50 7.09
CA LEU A 96 -9.67 10.56 6.09
C LEU A 96 -8.82 9.29 6.05
N ALA A 97 -7.49 9.44 6.12
CA ALA A 97 -6.55 8.32 6.24
C ALA A 97 -6.89 7.43 7.45
N ALA A 98 -7.09 8.03 8.63
CA ALA A 98 -7.42 7.28 9.84
C ALA A 98 -8.79 6.58 9.79
N ARG A 99 -9.77 7.13 9.05
CA ARG A 99 -11.11 6.53 8.88
C ARG A 99 -11.08 5.28 8.01
N TYR A 100 -10.28 5.29 6.95
CA TYR A 100 -10.07 4.12 6.11
C TYR A 100 -9.11 3.10 6.77
N GLY A 101 -8.32 3.53 7.76
CA GLY A 101 -7.34 2.68 8.45
C GLY A 101 -5.95 2.68 7.81
N LEU A 102 -5.61 3.72 7.05
CA LEU A 102 -4.27 3.92 6.51
C LEU A 102 -3.31 4.37 7.61
N THR A 103 -2.09 3.83 7.58
CA THR A 103 -1.05 4.10 8.57
C THR A 103 0.17 4.74 7.92
N SER A 104 0.89 5.56 8.69
CA SER A 104 2.14 6.20 8.26
C SER A 104 3.31 5.22 8.07
N THR A 105 3.14 3.95 8.48
CA THR A 105 4.14 2.89 8.30
C THR A 105 4.23 2.43 6.84
N ASP A 106 3.11 2.43 6.13
CA ASP A 106 3.02 1.87 4.78
C ASP A 106 2.86 2.94 3.71
N ILE A 107 2.23 4.08 4.04
CA ILE A 107 2.06 5.20 3.12
C ILE A 107 2.51 6.53 3.73
N VAL A 108 2.90 7.47 2.86
CA VAL A 108 3.26 8.83 3.26
C VAL A 108 2.00 9.56 3.68
N LEU A 109 1.80 9.68 4.98
CA LEU A 109 0.80 10.56 5.58
C LEU A 109 1.44 11.89 5.98
N GLY A 110 0.69 12.95 5.82
CA GLY A 110 1.11 14.30 6.15
C GLY A 110 0.04 15.29 5.73
N THR A 111 0.20 16.54 6.17
CA THR A 111 -0.76 17.61 5.89
C THR A 111 -0.29 18.58 4.80
N THR A 112 0.90 18.34 4.26
CA THR A 112 1.58 19.21 3.28
C THR A 112 2.10 18.39 2.09
N ASN A 113 2.41 19.06 0.98
CA ASN A 113 2.90 18.47 -0.27
C ASN A 113 1.91 17.49 -0.96
N PRO A 114 0.68 17.93 -1.28
CA PRO A 114 -0.22 17.15 -2.11
C PRO A 114 0.37 16.90 -3.50
N TYR A 115 -0.19 15.91 -4.20
CA TYR A 115 0.21 15.63 -5.56
C TYR A 115 -0.05 16.83 -6.48
N THR A 116 0.94 17.19 -7.28
CA THR A 116 0.89 18.34 -8.20
C THR A 116 1.28 17.95 -9.63
N GLY A 117 1.25 16.65 -9.94
CA GLY A 117 1.67 16.10 -11.24
C GLY A 117 2.98 15.32 -11.18
N THR A 118 3.83 15.59 -10.18
CA THR A 118 5.08 14.84 -9.92
C THR A 118 5.03 14.19 -8.55
N VAL A 119 5.54 12.95 -8.44
CA VAL A 119 5.61 12.20 -7.18
C VAL A 119 7.06 12.13 -6.71
N SER A 120 7.29 12.46 -5.45
CA SER A 120 8.57 12.31 -4.75
C SER A 120 8.35 11.52 -3.45
N ALA A 121 9.44 11.14 -2.77
CA ALA A 121 9.37 10.45 -1.48
C ALA A 121 8.62 11.24 -0.38
N ASN A 122 8.50 12.57 -0.51
CA ASN A 122 7.83 13.44 0.44
C ASN A 122 6.42 13.85 0.00
N THR A 123 5.96 13.40 -1.18
CA THR A 123 4.60 13.68 -1.65
C THR A 123 3.62 12.92 -0.76
N CYS A 124 2.68 13.63 -0.14
CA CYS A 124 1.68 12.99 0.70
C CYS A 124 0.71 12.17 -0.16
N SER A 125 0.23 11.07 0.41
CA SER A 125 -0.92 10.36 -0.17
C SER A 125 -2.12 11.29 -0.12
N SER A 126 -2.76 11.49 -1.27
CA SER A 126 -3.69 12.57 -1.51
C SER A 126 -4.91 12.11 -2.29
N ILE A 127 -5.98 12.89 -2.20
CA ILE A 127 -7.25 12.68 -2.86
C ILE A 127 -7.72 13.97 -3.52
N ARG A 128 -8.46 13.85 -4.61
CA ARG A 128 -9.28 14.90 -5.20
C ARG A 128 -10.54 14.32 -5.80
N ILE A 129 -11.52 15.17 -6.11
CA ILE A 129 -12.74 14.81 -6.81
C ILE A 129 -12.70 15.37 -8.23
N VAL A 130 -12.92 14.52 -9.23
CA VAL A 130 -13.03 14.92 -10.64
C VAL A 130 -14.28 14.27 -11.20
N ASP A 131 -15.16 15.06 -11.80
CA ASP A 131 -16.43 14.60 -12.39
C ASP A 131 -17.30 13.77 -11.42
N GLY A 132 -17.27 14.13 -10.13
CA GLY A 132 -18.05 13.44 -9.08
C GLY A 132 -17.43 12.15 -8.54
N HIS A 133 -16.22 11.80 -8.98
CA HIS A 133 -15.51 10.59 -8.56
C HIS A 133 -14.17 10.90 -7.88
N ALA A 134 -13.84 10.12 -6.87
CA ALA A 134 -12.56 10.22 -6.19
C ALA A 134 -11.40 9.71 -7.04
N GLN A 135 -10.35 10.51 -7.09
CA GLN A 135 -9.03 10.11 -7.57
C GLN A 135 -8.07 10.14 -6.41
N VAL A 136 -7.33 9.05 -6.20
CA VAL A 136 -6.45 8.88 -5.05
C VAL A 136 -5.05 8.58 -5.53
N LEU A 137 -4.07 9.29 -4.97
CA LEU A 137 -2.66 8.96 -5.04
C LEU A 137 -2.27 8.34 -3.70
N LEU A 138 -1.73 7.12 -3.74
CA LEU A 138 -1.01 6.53 -2.61
C LEU A 138 0.48 6.56 -2.89
N VAL A 139 1.26 7.06 -1.95
CA VAL A 139 2.73 7.08 -2.00
C VAL A 139 3.23 6.23 -0.84
N GLY A 140 4.09 5.26 -1.11
CA GLY A 140 4.61 4.37 -0.07
C GLY A 140 5.61 5.06 0.86
N ALA A 141 5.48 4.80 2.16
CA ALA A 141 6.38 5.37 3.17
C ALA A 141 7.80 4.81 3.04
N THR A 142 8.79 5.63 3.36
CA THR A 142 10.19 5.19 3.44
C THR A 142 10.33 4.11 4.52
N GLY A 143 10.90 2.96 4.14
CA GLY A 143 11.03 1.80 5.04
C GLY A 143 9.77 0.95 5.20
N GLY A 144 8.64 1.38 4.65
CA GLY A 144 7.39 0.62 4.61
C GLY A 144 7.36 -0.45 3.51
N ASN A 145 6.27 -1.23 3.47
CA ASN A 145 6.10 -2.28 2.46
C ASN A 145 6.06 -1.74 1.02
N PHE A 146 5.64 -0.49 0.84
CA PHE A 146 5.54 0.16 -0.46
C PHE A 146 6.65 1.19 -0.71
N ALA A 147 7.73 1.16 0.07
CA ALA A 147 8.84 2.12 -0.06
C ALA A 147 9.31 2.26 -1.53
N GLY A 148 9.43 3.51 -1.98
CA GLY A 148 9.83 3.85 -3.35
C GLY A 148 8.78 3.55 -4.42
N LYS A 149 7.52 3.27 -4.03
CA LYS A 149 6.42 2.98 -4.95
C LYS A 149 5.27 3.95 -4.72
N TYR A 150 4.49 4.20 -5.76
CA TYR A 150 3.25 4.96 -5.70
C TYR A 150 2.21 4.40 -6.66
N SER A 151 0.96 4.81 -6.51
CA SER A 151 -0.08 4.53 -7.49
C SER A 151 -1.13 5.62 -7.51
N LEU A 152 -1.59 5.96 -8.72
CA LEU A 152 -2.80 6.73 -8.94
C LEU A 152 -3.95 5.77 -9.25
N SER A 153 -5.10 5.95 -8.60
CA SER A 153 -6.28 5.11 -8.79
C SER A 153 -6.79 5.06 -10.23
N THR A 154 -6.50 6.08 -11.03
CA THR A 154 -6.86 6.18 -12.44
C THR A 154 -5.90 5.42 -13.37
N GLU A 155 -4.78 4.93 -12.88
CA GLU A 155 -3.77 4.24 -13.68
C GLU A 155 -4.01 2.72 -13.73
N ALA A 156 -3.45 2.08 -14.77
CA ALA A 156 -3.54 0.64 -14.91
C ALA A 156 -2.75 -0.09 -13.80
N ASN A 157 -1.59 0.45 -13.40
CA ASN A 157 -0.62 -0.16 -12.48
C ASN A 157 0.07 0.87 -11.57
N GLY A 158 0.64 0.41 -10.46
CA GLY A 158 1.54 1.21 -9.64
C GLY A 158 2.86 1.52 -10.35
N LYS A 159 3.61 2.50 -9.84
CA LYS A 159 4.88 2.96 -10.41
C LYS A 159 5.96 3.11 -9.34
N LYS A 160 7.22 3.09 -9.76
CA LYS A 160 8.37 3.41 -8.91
C LYS A 160 8.58 4.92 -8.88
N ILE A 161 8.94 5.46 -7.72
CA ILE A 161 9.36 6.87 -7.59
C ILE A 161 10.71 6.98 -8.30
N SER A 162 10.80 7.90 -9.26
CA SER A 162 12.01 8.19 -10.04
C SER A 162 13.05 8.93 -9.22
#